data_AF-A0A7V4HPC5-F1
#
_entry.id   AF-A0A7V4HPC5-F1
#
_cell.length_a   1.000
_cell.length_b   1.000
_cell.length_c   1.000
_cell.angle_alpha   90.00
_cell.angle_beta   90.00
_cell.angle_gamma   90.00
#
_symmetry.space_group_name_H-M   'P 1'
#
loop_
_entity.id
_entity.type
_entity.pdbx_description
1 polymer ?
#
loop_
_entity_poly.entity_id
_entity_poly.type
_entity_poly.pdbx_seq_one_letter_code
_entity_poly.pdbx_strand_id
1 'polypeptide(L)'
;MSKHKRTMTDVLKAAIAESGVSRYRIAKDTGILQTSLSRFMAGQTSLRLDKADVLAEYLGLRLTPDPDAKPPELTPENLARPTLAKRKAKGPARRRKG
;
A
#
# COMPACT_ATOMS: atom_id res chain seq x y z
N MET A 1 16.92 -18.09 -10.52
CA MET A 1 16.14 -16.84 -10.53
C MET A 1 15.37 -16.77 -9.21
N SER A 2 15.69 -15.84 -8.32
CA SER A 2 14.99 -15.72 -7.03
C SER A 2 13.51 -15.43 -7.27
N LYS A 3 12.64 -16.25 -6.67
CA LYS A 3 11.18 -16.11 -6.75
C LYS A 3 10.77 -14.90 -5.89
N HIS A 4 10.96 -13.68 -6.40
CA HIS A 4 10.44 -12.49 -5.73
C HIS A 4 8.92 -12.52 -5.72
N LYS A 5 8.33 -12.29 -4.55
CA LYS A 5 6.89 -12.17 -4.40
C LYS A 5 6.41 -10.95 -5.21
N ARG A 6 5.32 -11.10 -5.97
CA ARG A 6 4.74 -10.00 -6.77
C ARG A 6 4.44 -8.82 -5.87
N THR A 7 4.92 -7.65 -6.27
CA THR A 7 4.64 -6.39 -5.59
C THR A 7 3.31 -5.81 -6.07
N MET A 8 2.77 -4.82 -5.34
CA MET A 8 1.59 -4.06 -5.78
C MET A 8 1.79 -3.45 -7.17
N THR A 9 3.00 -2.94 -7.46
CA THR A 9 3.35 -2.39 -8.77
C THR A 9 3.25 -3.45 -9.88
N ASP A 10 3.73 -4.66 -9.63
CA ASP A 10 3.66 -5.75 -10.61
C ASP A 10 2.21 -6.15 -10.89
N VAL A 11 1.39 -6.23 -9.84
CA VAL A 11 -0.04 -6.53 -9.96
C VAL A 11 -0.76 -5.46 -10.78
N LEU A 12 -0.52 -4.18 -10.51
CA LEU A 12 -1.12 -3.09 -11.28
C LEU A 12 -0.70 -3.11 -12.75
N LYS A 13 0.59 -3.33 -13.03
CA LYS A 13 1.08 -3.42 -14.42
C LYS A 13 0.47 -4.61 -15.16
N ALA A 14 0.40 -5.77 -14.51
CA ALA A 14 -0.22 -6.95 -15.07
C ALA A 14 -1.71 -6.71 -15.36
N ALA A 15 -2.47 -6.18 -14.40
CA ALA A 15 -3.88 -5.87 -14.59
C ALA A 15 -4.15 -4.89 -15.73
N ILE A 16 -3.30 -3.85 -15.88
CA ILE A 16 -3.40 -2.92 -17.03
C ILE A 16 -3.18 -3.69 -18.34
N ALA A 17 -2.14 -4.53 -18.43
CA ALA A 17 -1.83 -5.29 -19.64
C ALA A 17 -2.90 -6.34 -19.99
N GLU A 18 -3.41 -7.05 -18.98
CA GLU A 18 -4.38 -8.13 -19.12
C GLU A 18 -5.82 -7.61 -19.34
N SER A 19 -6.12 -6.37 -18.96
CA SER A 19 -7.46 -5.76 -19.14
C SER A 19 -7.90 -5.67 -20.60
N GLY A 20 -6.96 -5.71 -21.57
CA GLY A 20 -7.24 -5.45 -22.98
C GLY A 20 -7.65 -4.00 -23.30
N VAL A 21 -7.72 -3.13 -22.28
CA VAL A 21 -8.10 -1.73 -22.43
C VAL A 21 -6.86 -0.90 -22.78
N SER A 22 -6.97 -0.05 -23.79
CA SER A 22 -5.86 0.83 -24.16
C SER A 22 -5.57 1.85 -23.03
N ARG A 23 -4.29 2.17 -22.82
CA ARG A 23 -3.88 3.23 -21.86
C ARG A 23 -4.58 4.58 -22.13
N TYR A 24 -4.94 4.86 -23.38
CA TYR A 24 -5.72 6.04 -23.74
C TYR A 24 -7.15 5.99 -23.17
N ARG A 25 -7.82 4.84 -23.29
CA ARG A 25 -9.16 4.65 -22.74
C ARG A 25 -9.16 4.71 -21.21
N ILE A 26 -8.20 4.03 -20.57
CA ILE A 26 -8.00 4.12 -19.11
C ILE A 26 -7.81 5.59 -18.70
N ALA A 27 -6.98 6.35 -19.41
CA ALA A 27 -6.76 7.76 -19.12
C ALA A 27 -8.04 8.61 -19.23
N LYS A 28 -8.89 8.33 -20.23
CA LYS A 28 -10.17 9.02 -20.42
C LYS A 28 -11.17 8.70 -19.31
N ASP A 29 -11.22 7.44 -18.89
CA ASP A 29 -12.22 6.98 -17.92
C ASP A 29 -11.82 7.34 -16.47
N THR A 30 -10.51 7.36 -16.17
CA THR A 30 -9.99 7.60 -14.81
C THR A 30 -9.48 9.02 -14.56
N GLY A 31 -9.29 9.82 -15.61
CA GLY A 31 -8.63 11.13 -15.53
C GLY A 31 -7.12 11.07 -15.27
N ILE A 32 -6.50 9.88 -15.25
CA ILE A 32 -5.04 9.74 -15.14
C ILE A 32 -4.40 10.05 -16.49
N LEU A 33 -3.31 10.83 -16.51
CA LEU A 33 -2.63 11.15 -17.76
C LEU A 33 -2.09 9.89 -18.44
N GLN A 34 -2.36 9.76 -19.75
CA GLN A 34 -1.87 8.64 -20.57
C GLN A 34 -0.33 8.59 -20.62
N THR A 35 0.34 9.73 -20.52
CA THR A 35 1.81 9.82 -20.39
C THR A 35 2.30 9.24 -19.07
N SER A 36 1.60 9.51 -17.96
CA SER A 36 1.89 8.91 -16.65
C SER A 36 1.71 7.39 -16.69
N LEU A 37 0.62 6.89 -17.28
CA LEU A 37 0.39 5.45 -17.46
C LEU A 37 1.51 4.81 -18.29
N SER A 38 1.93 5.46 -19.37
CA SER A 38 2.97 4.91 -20.25
C SER A 38 4.35 4.87 -19.57
N ARG A 39 4.73 5.93 -18.86
CA ARG A 39 5.98 5.97 -18.07
C ARG A 39 5.96 4.98 -16.90
N PHE A 40 4.81 4.83 -16.23
CA PHE A 40 4.62 3.84 -15.17
C PHE A 40 4.82 2.41 -15.70
N MET A 41 4.15 2.06 -16.81
CA MET A 41 4.29 0.74 -17.45
C MET A 41 5.75 0.47 -17.86
N ALA A 42 6.44 1.48 -18.41
CA ALA A 42 7.85 1.40 -18.77
C ALA A 42 8.82 1.39 -17.56
N GLY A 43 8.34 1.55 -16.33
CA GLY A 43 9.17 1.59 -15.12
C GLY A 43 10.00 2.87 -14.97
N GLN A 44 9.67 3.93 -15.73
CA GLN A 44 10.39 5.19 -15.72
C GLN A 44 9.95 6.11 -14.57
N THR A 45 8.69 6.02 -14.15
CA THR A 45 8.13 6.82 -13.06
C THR A 45 7.28 5.97 -12.14
N SER A 46 7.20 6.36 -10.87
CA SER A 46 6.18 5.84 -9.96
C SER A 46 4.81 6.44 -10.26
N LEU A 47 3.76 5.80 -9.74
CA LEU A 47 2.42 6.35 -9.69
C LEU A 47 2.14 6.80 -8.26
N ARG A 48 1.49 7.96 -8.09
CA ARG A 48 1.00 8.38 -6.78
C ARG A 48 -0.09 7.39 -6.31
N LEU A 49 -0.17 7.16 -5.00
CA LEU A 49 -1.09 6.16 -4.44
C LEU A 49 -2.57 6.51 -4.70
N ASP A 50 -2.94 7.80 -4.66
CA ASP A 50 -4.27 8.28 -5.04
C ASP A 50 -4.69 7.80 -6.44
N LYS A 51 -3.77 7.84 -7.41
CA LYS A 51 -4.00 7.33 -8.77
C LYS A 51 -3.97 5.81 -8.83
N ALA A 52 -3.17 5.16 -7.99
CA ALA A 52 -3.15 3.70 -7.88
C ALA A 52 -4.48 3.16 -7.35
N ASP A 53 -5.11 3.84 -6.38
CA ASP A 53 -6.43 3.49 -5.85
C ASP A 53 -7.51 3.60 -6.93
N VAL A 54 -7.52 4.70 -7.70
CA VAL A 54 -8.44 4.88 -8.86
C VAL A 54 -8.25 3.76 -9.89
N LEU A 55 -7.00 3.38 -10.17
CA LEU A 55 -6.67 2.30 -11.08
C LEU A 55 -7.16 0.94 -10.57
N ALA A 56 -6.99 0.69 -9.26
CA ALA A 56 -7.46 -0.51 -8.61
C ALA A 56 -8.99 -0.62 -8.68
N GLU A 57 -9.71 0.47 -8.40
CA GLU A 57 -11.17 0.52 -8.52
C GLU A 57 -11.62 0.26 -9.97
N TYR A 58 -11.03 0.96 -10.94
CA TYR A 58 -11.36 0.80 -12.36
C TYR A 58 -11.11 -0.63 -12.87
N LEU A 59 -10.03 -1.28 -12.39
CA LEU A 59 -9.64 -2.63 -12.80
C LEU A 59 -10.23 -3.74 -11.92
N GLY A 60 -11.07 -3.41 -10.93
CA GLY A 60 -11.71 -4.39 -10.04
C GLY A 60 -10.75 -5.09 -9.08
N LEU A 61 -9.66 -4.44 -8.70
CA LEU A 61 -8.63 -4.98 -7.80
C LEU A 61 -8.93 -4.64 -6.34
N ARG A 62 -8.48 -5.52 -5.43
CA ARG A 62 -8.49 -5.28 -3.99
C ARG A 62 -7.15 -5.65 -3.38
N LEU A 63 -6.73 -4.90 -2.36
CA LEU A 63 -5.59 -5.28 -1.53
C LEU A 63 -6.04 -6.27 -0.46
N THR A 64 -5.46 -7.46 -0.43
CA THR A 64 -5.72 -8.49 0.57
C THR A 64 -4.43 -8.88 1.29
N PRO A 65 -4.51 -9.36 2.55
CA PRO A 65 -3.38 -10.00 3.19
C PRO A 65 -2.84 -11.15 2.33
N ASP A 66 -1.53 -11.32 2.33
CA ASP A 66 -0.95 -12.54 1.77
C ASP A 66 -1.12 -13.68 2.78
N PRO A 67 -1.79 -14.79 2.42
CA PRO A 67 -2.01 -15.92 3.32
C PRO A 67 -0.71 -16.54 3.83
N ASP A 68 0.37 -16.46 3.05
CA ASP A 68 1.66 -17.07 3.39
C ASP A 68 2.62 -16.10 4.09
N ALA A 69 2.26 -14.82 4.15
CA ALA A 69 3.10 -13.83 4.81
C ALA A 69 2.98 -13.96 6.32
N LYS A 70 4.06 -14.42 6.96
CA LYS A 70 4.23 -14.24 8.41
C LYS A 70 4.54 -12.75 8.66
N PRO A 71 3.70 -12.00 9.39
CA PRO A 71 4.06 -10.66 9.81
C PRO A 71 5.38 -10.71 10.58
N PRO A 72 6.21 -9.64 10.53
CA PRO A 72 7.41 -9.59 11.35
C PRO A 72 7.02 -9.86 12.80
N GLU A 73 7.77 -10.72 13.47
CA GLU A 73 7.51 -11.07 14.86
C GLU A 73 7.60 -9.81 15.73
N LEU A 74 6.59 -9.61 16.58
CA LEU A 74 6.56 -8.52 17.55
C LEU A 74 7.56 -8.83 18.67
N THR A 75 8.85 -8.64 18.39
CA THR A 75 9.90 -8.74 19.41
C THR A 75 9.84 -7.51 20.34
N PRO A 76 10.34 -7.61 21.59
CA PRO A 76 10.46 -6.47 22.49
C PRO A 76 11.22 -5.28 21.88
N GLU A 77 12.16 -5.55 20.97
CA GLU A 77 12.89 -4.58 20.17
C GLU A 77 11.98 -3.76 19.22
N ASN A 78 11.00 -4.41 18.57
CA ASN A 78 10.06 -3.78 17.64
C ASN A 78 8.84 -3.12 18.32
N LEU A 79 8.58 -3.45 19.59
CA LEU A 79 7.50 -2.90 20.42
C LEU A 79 7.91 -1.63 21.19
N ALA A 80 9.20 -1.35 21.29
CA ALA A 80 9.72 -0.24 22.07
C ALA A 80 9.54 1.13 21.37
N ARG A 81 8.28 1.56 21.21
CA ARG A 81 7.98 3.00 21.16
C ARG A 81 8.05 3.53 22.60
N PRO A 82 9.06 4.33 23.00
CA PRO A 82 9.20 4.84 24.37
C PRO A 82 7.99 5.66 24.86
N THR A 83 7.10 6.07 23.95
CA THR A 83 5.91 6.88 24.23
C THR A 83 4.71 6.09 24.76
N LEU A 84 4.56 4.81 24.44
CA LEU A 84 3.45 3.98 24.94
C LEU A 84 3.71 3.43 26.36
N ALA A 85 4.97 3.13 26.68
CA ALA A 85 5.37 2.71 28.03
C ALA A 85 5.10 3.79 29.08
N LYS A 86 5.36 5.08 28.77
CA LYS A 86 5.09 6.20 29.69
C LYS A 86 3.60 6.39 30.00
N ARG A 87 2.69 6.10 29.06
CA ARG A 87 1.24 6.31 29.27
C ARG A 87 0.61 5.25 30.19
N LYS A 88 1.16 4.02 30.22
CA LYS A 88 0.73 2.99 31.18
C LYS A 88 1.33 3.18 32.58
N ALA A 89 2.47 3.85 32.71
CA ALA A 89 3.10 4.14 34.01
C ALA A 89 2.41 5.27 34.81
N LYS A 90 1.67 6.17 34.14
CA LYS A 90 0.93 7.25 34.81
C LYS A 90 -0.52 6.81 35.09
N GLY A 91 -0.69 5.90 36.05
CA GLY A 91 -1.99 5.55 36.63
C GLY A 91 -2.68 6.76 37.28
N PRO A 92 -3.97 6.66 37.66
CA PRO A 92 -4.76 7.81 38.08
C PRO A 92 -4.14 8.45 39.32
N ALA A 93 -3.97 9.77 39.28
CA ALA A 93 -3.46 10.55 40.40
C ALA A 93 -4.29 10.24 41.66
N ARG A 94 -3.68 9.52 42.61
CA ARG A 94 -4.28 9.25 43.91
C ARG A 94 -4.53 10.58 44.62
N ARG A 95 -5.81 10.88 44.80
CA ARG A 95 -6.42 11.86 45.71
C ARG A 95 -5.58 12.04 46.97
N ARG A 96 -4.94 13.21 47.13
CA ARG A 96 -4.35 13.63 48.40
C ARG A 96 -5.49 13.82 49.40
N LYS A 97 -5.46 13.04 50.49
CA LYS A 97 -6.20 13.28 51.74
C LYS A 97 -5.15 13.59 52.80
N GLY A 98 -5.43 14.59 53.65
CA GLY A 98 -4.65 14.96 54.82
C GLY A 98 -3.92 16.26 54.60
#